data_AF-A0A1I5GVK8-F1
#
_entry.id   AF-A0A1I5GVK8-F1
#
_cell.length_a   1.000
_cell.length_b   1.000
_cell.length_c   1.000
_cell.angle_alpha   90.00
_cell.angle_beta   90.00
_cell.angle_gamma   90.00
#
_symmetry.space_group_name_H-M   'P 1'
#
loop_
_entity.id
_entity.type
_entity.pdbx_description
1 polymer ?
#
loop_
_entity_poly.entity_id
_entity_poly.type
_entity_poly.pdbx_seq_one_letter_code
_entity_poly.pdbx_strand_id
1 'polypeptide(L)'
;MIRMLIVGYCYGIRSERRLCEEAHLNLAYCWFCRLSLEDEVPNHSIFSKSRHGRFRDSDLFRWLFNEVLRRCMDAGLVKGEGFVVDASIIKADASR
;
A
#
# COMPACT_ATOMS: atom_id res chain seq x y z
N MET A 1 0.96 -5.37 -9.71
CA MET A 1 1.40 -4.68 -8.47
C MET A 1 0.26 -4.30 -7.53
N ILE A 2 -0.64 -3.34 -7.82
CA ILE A 2 -1.73 -2.96 -6.87
C ILE A 2 -2.59 -4.17 -6.49
N ARG A 3 -2.96 -5.00 -7.48
CA ARG A 3 -3.67 -6.29 -7.24
C ARG A 3 -2.89 -7.22 -6.31
N MET A 4 -1.58 -7.36 -6.51
CA MET A 4 -0.74 -8.14 -5.60
C MET A 4 -0.73 -7.54 -4.19
N LEU A 5 -0.62 -6.22 -4.05
CA LEU A 5 -0.66 -5.56 -2.73
C LEU A 5 -2.01 -5.80 -2.04
N ILE A 6 -3.13 -5.74 -2.77
CA ILE A 6 -4.46 -6.07 -2.23
C ILE A 6 -4.48 -7.50 -1.69
N VAL A 7 -3.97 -8.48 -2.44
CA VAL A 7 -3.82 -9.87 -1.95
C VAL A 7 -3.00 -9.89 -0.65
N GLY A 8 -1.88 -9.19 -0.62
CA GLY A 8 -1.04 -9.12 0.57
C GLY A 8 -1.76 -8.54 1.79
N TYR A 9 -2.53 -7.47 1.63
CA TYR A 9 -3.30 -6.89 2.72
C TYR A 9 -4.48 -7.78 3.17
N CYS A 10 -5.21 -8.38 2.23
CA CYS A 10 -6.37 -9.22 2.54
C CYS A 10 -5.98 -10.53 3.23
N TYR A 11 -4.86 -11.14 2.85
CA TYR A 11 -4.41 -12.43 3.38
C TYR A 11 -3.25 -12.31 4.38
N GLY A 12 -2.93 -11.08 4.83
CA GLY A 12 -1.92 -10.85 5.86
C GLY A 12 -0.47 -11.12 5.42
N ILE A 13 -0.19 -11.15 4.13
CA ILE A 13 1.17 -11.33 3.59
C ILE A 13 1.90 -9.98 3.61
N ARG A 14 2.67 -9.76 4.67
CA ARG A 14 3.41 -8.49 4.90
C ARG A 14 4.69 -8.36 4.09
N SER A 15 5.31 -9.48 3.72
CA SER A 15 6.56 -9.50 2.95
C SER A 15 6.27 -9.48 1.46
N GLU A 16 6.74 -8.46 0.76
CA GLU A 16 6.60 -8.32 -0.69
C GLU A 16 7.33 -9.43 -1.45
N ARG A 17 8.42 -9.96 -0.88
CA ARG A 17 9.12 -11.12 -1.45
C ARG A 17 8.25 -12.37 -1.39
N ARG A 18 7.68 -12.64 -0.22
CA ARG A 18 6.74 -13.75 -0.03
C ARG A 18 5.50 -13.58 -0.90
N LEU A 19 5.02 -12.36 -1.06
CA LEU A 19 3.90 -12.07 -1.96
C LEU A 19 4.21 -12.42 -3.42
N CYS A 20 5.43 -12.16 -3.91
CA CYS A 20 5.85 -12.63 -5.23
C CYS A 20 5.90 -14.16 -5.30
N GLU A 21 6.44 -14.83 -4.28
CA GLU A 21 6.51 -16.30 -4.22
C GLU A 21 5.10 -16.93 -4.24
N GLU A 22 4.19 -16.41 -3.42
CA GLU A 22 2.80 -16.86 -3.35
C GLU A 22 2.07 -16.59 -4.68
N ALA A 23 2.33 -15.45 -5.32
CA ALA A 23 1.79 -15.14 -6.65
C ALA A 23 2.37 -16.01 -7.77
N HIS A 24 3.45 -16.76 -7.54
CA HIS A 24 3.99 -17.72 -8.49
C HIS A 24 3.33 -19.10 -8.35
N LEU A 25 2.89 -19.45 -7.15
CA LEU A 25 2.38 -20.78 -6.82
C LEU A 25 0.85 -20.85 -6.76
N ASN A 26 0.20 -19.74 -6.42
CA ASN A 26 -1.24 -19.71 -6.17
C ASN A 26 -2.00 -19.22 -7.42
N LEU A 27 -2.69 -20.15 -8.07
CA LEU A 27 -3.48 -19.89 -9.27
C LEU A 27 -4.55 -18.81 -9.09
N ALA A 28 -5.17 -18.73 -7.90
CA ALA A 28 -6.17 -17.70 -7.63
C ALA A 28 -5.51 -16.31 -7.57
N TYR A 29 -4.30 -16.22 -7.03
CA TYR A 29 -3.54 -14.97 -6.99
C TYR A 29 -3.07 -14.59 -8.40
N CYS A 30 -2.60 -15.53 -9.21
CA CYS A 30 -2.26 -15.31 -10.62
C CYS A 30 -3.45 -14.74 -11.39
N TRP A 31 -4.59 -15.43 -11.34
CA TRP A 31 -5.82 -15.03 -12.00
C TRP A 31 -6.26 -13.63 -11.56
N PHE A 32 -6.29 -13.36 -10.25
CA PHE A 32 -6.68 -12.05 -9.74
C PHE A 32 -5.70 -10.95 -10.17
N CYS A 33 -4.40 -11.25 -10.17
CA CYS A 33 -3.34 -10.33 -10.55
C CYS A 33 -3.21 -10.14 -12.07
N ARG A 34 -3.96 -10.91 -12.87
CA ARG A 34 -3.84 -10.98 -14.33
C ARG A 34 -2.43 -11.40 -14.77
N LEU A 35 -1.89 -12.40 -14.07
CA LEU A 35 -0.67 -13.10 -14.46
C LEU A 35 -1.10 -14.45 -15.03
N SER A 36 -0.63 -14.74 -16.24
CA SER A 36 -0.71 -16.04 -16.88
C SER A 36 0.28 -17.00 -16.21
N LEU A 37 0.13 -18.30 -16.44
CA LEU A 37 1.06 -19.32 -15.92
C LEU A 37 2.49 -19.17 -16.46
N GLU A 38 2.60 -18.60 -17.66
CA GLU A 38 3.85 -18.38 -18.38
C GLU A 38 4.46 -17.00 -18.07
N ASP A 39 3.69 -16.12 -17.41
CA ASP A 39 4.13 -14.76 -17.13
C ASP A 39 5.16 -14.77 -15.99
N GLU A 40 6.22 -13.97 -16.16
CA GLU A 40 7.18 -13.76 -15.08
C GLU A 40 6.57 -12.91 -13.97
N VAL A 41 6.62 -13.42 -12.73
CA VAL A 41 6.17 -12.66 -11.57
C VAL A 41 7.14 -11.49 -11.34
N PRO A 42 6.65 -10.25 -11.21
CA PRO A 42 7.52 -9.09 -11.00
C PRO A 42 8.43 -9.26 -9.79
N ASN A 43 9.70 -8.88 -9.93
CA ASN A 43 10.62 -8.84 -8.80
C ASN A 43 10.11 -7.87 -7.70
N HIS A 44 10.23 -8.27 -6.43
CA HIS A 44 9.79 -7.47 -5.29
C HIS A 44 10.35 -6.03 -5.25
N SER A 45 11.53 -5.77 -5.83
CA SER A 45 12.08 -4.41 -5.93
C SER A 45 11.18 -3.44 -6.71
N ILE A 46 10.30 -3.95 -7.59
CA ILE A 46 9.32 -3.15 -8.34
C ILE A 46 8.33 -2.45 -7.42
N PHE A 47 7.95 -3.04 -6.28
CA PHE A 47 7.06 -2.39 -5.32
C PHE A 47 7.70 -1.11 -4.76
N SER A 48 8.94 -1.19 -4.30
CA SER A 48 9.67 -0.05 -3.77
C SER A 48 9.95 1.00 -4.85
N LYS A 49 10.44 0.59 -6.03
CA LYS A 49 10.70 1.51 -7.15
C LYS A 49 9.44 2.26 -7.59
N SER A 50 8.31 1.56 -7.64
CA SER A 50 7.05 2.18 -8.04
C SER A 50 6.47 3.11 -6.98
N ARG A 51 6.64 2.79 -5.69
CA ARG A 51 6.28 3.71 -4.59
C ARG A 51 7.07 5.01 -4.63
N HIS A 52 8.39 4.92 -4.80
CA HIS A 52 9.27 6.09 -4.75
C HIS A 52 9.27 6.92 -6.04
N GLY A 53 9.08 6.28 -7.20
CA GLY A 53 8.93 6.96 -8.48
C GLY A 53 7.45 7.19 -8.81
N ARG A 54 6.94 6.36 -9.73
CA ARG A 54 5.65 6.55 -10.42
C ARG A 54 4.47 6.98 -9.56
N PHE A 55 4.33 6.45 -8.33
CA PHE A 55 3.19 6.80 -7.48
C PHE A 55 3.37 8.09 -6.70
N ARG A 56 4.60 8.39 -6.26
CA ARG A 56 4.89 9.61 -5.51
C ARG A 56 4.59 10.85 -6.33
N ASP A 57 4.89 10.81 -7.62
CA ASP A 57 4.72 11.94 -8.54
C ASP A 57 3.28 12.10 -9.07
N SER A 58 2.39 11.14 -8.78
CA SER A 58 1.06 11.06 -9.41
C SER A 58 -0.12 11.54 -8.57
N ASP A 59 0.12 11.94 -7.31
CA ASP A 59 -0.92 12.20 -6.29
C ASP A 59 -1.96 11.07 -6.07
N LEU A 60 -1.81 9.93 -6.75
CA LEU A 60 -2.79 8.84 -6.78
C LEU A 60 -3.13 8.30 -5.39
N PHE A 61 -2.12 8.13 -4.53
CA PHE A 61 -2.36 7.66 -3.17
C PHE A 61 -3.12 8.68 -2.33
N ARG A 62 -2.87 9.98 -2.53
CA ARG A 62 -3.60 11.04 -1.85
C ARG A 62 -5.05 11.07 -2.29
N TRP A 63 -5.29 10.98 -3.61
CA TRP A 63 -6.64 10.89 -4.16
C TRP A 63 -7.37 9.65 -3.63
N LEU A 64 -6.74 8.46 -3.69
CA LEU A 64 -7.34 7.21 -3.22
C LEU A 64 -7.65 7.26 -1.72
N PHE A 65 -6.73 7.77 -0.92
CA PHE A 65 -6.94 7.95 0.52
C PHE A 65 -8.14 8.86 0.79
N ASN A 66 -8.23 10.00 0.11
CA ASN A 66 -9.34 10.93 0.28
C ASN A 66 -10.68 10.30 -0.13
N GLU A 67 -10.71 9.52 -1.22
CA GLU A 67 -11.93 8.84 -1.66
C GLU A 67 -12.37 7.74 -0.68
N VAL A 68 -11.43 6.97 -0.13
CA VAL A 68 -11.72 5.99 0.92
C VAL A 68 -12.23 6.70 2.19
N LEU A 69 -11.56 7.76 2.62
CA LEU A 69 -11.96 8.56 3.77
C LEU A 69 -13.38 9.12 3.60
N ARG A 70 -13.67 9.70 2.43
CA ARG A 70 -14.99 10.23 2.08
C ARG A 70 -16.07 9.15 2.23
N ARG A 71 -15.84 7.95 1.69
CA ARG A 71 -16.79 6.83 1.84
C ARG A 71 -16.97 6.38 3.29
N CYS A 72 -15.91 6.38 4.08
CA CYS A 72 -15.98 6.06 5.50
C CYS A 72 -16.79 7.11 6.28
N MET A 73 -16.67 8.40 5.92
CA MET A 73 -17.50 9.47 6.48
C MET A 73 -18.97 9.30 6.08
N ASP A 74 -19.24 9.04 4.79
CA ASP A 74 -20.60 8.78 4.28
C ASP A 74 -21.25 7.58 4.99
N ALA A 75 -20.46 6.56 5.33
CA ALA A 75 -20.90 5.37 6.07
C ALA A 75 -20.98 5.57 7.60
N GLY A 76 -20.65 6.76 8.12
CA GLY A 76 -20.65 7.06 9.56
C GLY A 76 -19.54 6.36 10.37
N LEU A 77 -18.53 5.79 9.70
CA LEU A 77 -17.40 5.10 10.33
C LEU A 77 -16.34 6.07 10.88
N VAL A 78 -16.30 7.30 10.36
CA VAL A 78 -15.38 8.35 10.79
C VAL A 78 -16.19 9.55 11.27
N LYS A 79 -16.01 9.92 12.53
CA LYS A 79 -16.58 11.13 13.14
C LYS A 79 -15.47 12.19 13.25
N GLY A 80 -15.72 13.41 12.78
CA GLY A 80 -14.75 14.52 12.79
C GLY A 80 -14.48 15.13 14.17
N GLU A 81 -14.68 14.36 15.24
CA GLU A 81 -14.75 14.85 16.63
C GLU A 81 -13.45 14.59 17.42
N GLY A 82 -12.45 13.95 16.81
CA GLY A 82 -11.18 13.64 17.46
C GLY A 82 -9.98 14.23 16.71
N PHE A 83 -9.18 15.05 17.40
CA PHE A 83 -7.87 15.50 16.94
C PHE A 83 -6.80 14.84 17.78
N VAL A 84 -5.95 14.03 17.15
CA VAL A 84 -4.82 13.36 17.80
C VAL A 84 -3.55 13.84 17.12
N VAL A 85 -2.59 14.32 17.91
CA VAL A 85 -1.25 14.71 17.45
C VAL A 85 -0.27 13.73 18.03
N ASP A 86 0.46 13.03 17.16
CA ASP A 86 1.66 12.28 17.54
C ASP A 86 2.89 13.11 17.17
N ALA A 87 3.75 13.37 18.14
CA ALA A 87 4.94 14.19 17.96
C ALA A 87 6.13 13.56 18.68
N SER A 88 7.28 13.55 18.00
CA SER A 88 8.55 13.14 18.60
C SER A 88 9.22 14.34 19.26
N ILE A 89 9.69 14.19 20.49
CA ILE A 89 10.45 15.23 21.20
C ILE A 89 11.87 15.24 20.63
N ILE A 90 12.22 16.29 19.89
CA ILE A 90 13.59 16.53 19.42
C ILE A 90 14.26 17.48 20.40
N LYS A 91 15.42 17.09 20.94
CA LYS A 91 16.22 17.95 21.81
C LYS A 91 16.77 19.12 20.99
N ALA A 92 16.39 20.34 21.33
CA ALA A 92 16.92 21.52 20.65
C ALA A 92 18.42 21.67 20.94
N ASP A 93 19.23 21.84 19.89
CA ASP A 93 20.61 22.28 20.00
C ASP A 93 20.64 23.81 19.96
N ALA A 94 20.68 24.41 21.15
CA ALA A 94 20.76 25.85 21.33
C ALA A 94 22.18 26.32 21.67
N SER A 95 23.21 25.54 21.28
CA SER A 95 24.60 25.98 21.39
C SER A 95 24.95 26.89 20.21
N ARG A 96 25.65 28.00 20.52
CA ARG A 96 26.08 29.04 19.60
C ARG A 96 27.60 29.07 19.54
#